data_AF-A0A2D7JEG8-F1
#
_entry.id   AF-A0A2D7JEG8-F1
#
_cell.length_a   1.000
_cell.length_b   1.000
_cell.length_c   1.000
_cell.angle_alpha   90.00
_cell.angle_beta   90.00
_cell.angle_gamma   90.00
#
_symmetry.space_group_name_H-M   'P 1'
#
loop_
_entity.id
_entity.type
_entity.pdbx_description
1 polymer ?
#
loop_
_entity_poly.entity_id
_entity_poly.type
_entity_poly.pdbx_seq_one_letter_code
_entity_poly.pdbx_strand_id
1 'polypeptide(L)'
;MDFPLLLSTFLTVFLAELGDKTQLATVAISGTSNRPLAVFLGSSSALVLASLLGALAGGSVATVIPSDLLQLIASIGFLVIGTRLLLPLMTRQQASGEGNGTPDP
;
A
#
# COMPACT_ATOMS: atom_id res chain seq x y z
N MET A 1 26.31 -14.98 4.43
CA MET A 1 25.11 -14.31 3.88
C MET A 1 23.92 -15.11 4.35
N ASP A 2 23.10 -14.53 5.21
CA ASP A 2 21.95 -15.20 5.80
C ASP A 2 20.82 -15.21 4.77
N PHE A 3 20.92 -16.13 3.79
CA PHE A 3 19.91 -16.34 2.75
C PHE A 3 18.47 -16.39 3.28
N PRO A 4 18.19 -17.05 4.44
CA PRO A 4 16.86 -17.04 5.03
C PRO A 4 16.35 -15.64 5.40
N LEU A 5 17.23 -14.76 5.89
CA LEU A 5 16.88 -13.38 6.25
C LEU A 5 16.58 -12.54 5.00
N LEU A 6 17.37 -12.72 3.94
CA LEU A 6 17.11 -12.04 2.66
C LEU A 6 15.78 -12.48 2.06
N LEU A 7 15.50 -13.80 2.08
CA LEU A 7 14.27 -14.33 1.52
C LEU A 7 13.04 -13.90 2.32
N SER A 8 13.10 -13.93 3.66
CA SER A 8 11.97 -13.50 4.50
C SER A 8 11.68 -12.01 4.31
N THR A 9 12.72 -11.17 4.34
CA THR A 9 12.57 -9.73 4.14
C THR A 9 12.03 -9.43 2.75
N PHE A 10 12.55 -10.09 1.71
CA PHE A 10 12.05 -9.94 0.35
C PHE A 10 10.57 -10.32 0.26
N LEU A 11 10.18 -11.50 0.77
CA LEU A 11 8.79 -11.95 0.72
C LEU A 11 7.85 -11.03 1.51
N THR A 12 8.27 -10.58 2.69
CA THR A 12 7.47 -9.66 3.51
C THR A 12 7.23 -8.34 2.79
N VAL A 13 8.29 -7.71 2.24
CA VAL A 13 8.15 -6.45 1.50
C VAL A 13 7.38 -6.67 0.20
N PHE A 14 7.68 -7.74 -0.54
CA PHE A 14 6.99 -8.07 -1.78
C PHE A 14 5.48 -8.25 -1.58
N LEU A 15 5.07 -9.01 -0.57
CA LEU A 15 3.65 -9.19 -0.24
C LEU A 15 2.99 -7.92 0.28
N ALA A 16 3.71 -7.11 1.07
CA ALA A 16 3.20 -5.84 1.58
C ALA A 16 2.93 -4.83 0.45
N GLU A 17 3.75 -4.84 -0.60
CA GLU A 17 3.64 -3.93 -1.74
C GLU A 17 2.74 -4.48 -2.86
N LEU A 18 2.38 -5.77 -2.84
CA LEU A 18 1.64 -6.43 -3.91
C LEU A 18 0.22 -5.85 -4.05
N GLY A 19 -0.10 -5.33 -5.23
CA GLY A 19 -1.42 -4.74 -5.50
C GLY A 19 -1.59 -3.33 -4.96
N ASP A 20 -0.50 -2.66 -4.55
CA ASP A 20 -0.57 -1.26 -4.18
C ASP A 20 -0.94 -0.36 -5.38
N LYS A 21 -1.50 0.80 -5.08
CA LYS A 21 -1.89 1.84 -6.03
C LYS A 21 -0.72 2.26 -6.92
N THR A 22 0.51 2.24 -6.41
CA THR A 22 1.71 2.53 -7.21
C THR A 22 1.92 1.50 -8.32
N GLN A 23 1.57 0.23 -8.11
CA GLN A 23 1.66 -0.81 -9.15
C GLN A 23 0.60 -0.59 -10.23
N LEU A 24 -0.64 -0.27 -9.86
CA LEU A 24 -1.70 0.08 -10.82
C LEU A 24 -1.35 1.33 -11.63
N ALA A 25 -0.79 2.36 -10.98
CA ALA A 25 -0.31 3.56 -11.66
C ALA A 25 0.83 3.24 -12.64
N THR A 26 1.77 2.37 -12.23
CA THR A 26 2.88 1.92 -13.09
C THR A 26 2.35 1.17 -14.32
N VAL A 27 1.37 0.28 -14.15
CA VAL A 27 0.73 -0.44 -15.27
C VAL A 27 0.00 0.53 -16.21
N ALA A 28 -0.75 1.49 -15.67
CA ALA A 28 -1.46 2.49 -16.47
C ALA A 28 -0.51 3.39 -17.27
N ILE A 29 0.58 3.85 -16.64
CA ILE A 29 1.62 4.66 -17.31
C ILE A 29 2.37 3.81 -18.34
N SER A 30 2.68 2.55 -18.02
CA SER A 30 3.34 1.65 -18.95
C SER A 30 2.47 1.33 -20.18
N GLY A 31 1.15 1.22 -20.01
CA GLY A 31 0.21 0.95 -21.10
C GLY A 31 0.01 2.13 -22.07
N THR A 32 0.35 3.34 -21.64
CA THR A 32 0.22 4.58 -22.43
C THR A 32 1.55 5.17 -22.88
N SER A 33 2.67 4.61 -22.42
CA SER A 33 4.01 5.13 -22.70
C SER A 33 4.67 4.44 -23.89
N ASN A 34 5.29 5.23 -24.77
CA ASN A 34 6.12 4.73 -25.88
C ASN A 34 7.44 4.07 -25.42
N ARG A 35 7.75 4.08 -24.10
CA ARG A 35 8.97 3.50 -23.52
C ARG A 35 8.67 2.71 -22.25
N PRO A 36 8.08 1.50 -22.35
CA PRO A 36 7.71 0.69 -21.19
C PRO A 36 8.93 0.30 -20.31
N LEU A 37 10.10 0.08 -20.92
CA LEU A 37 11.34 -0.21 -20.18
C LEU A 37 11.78 0.96 -19.28
N ALA A 38 11.59 2.21 -19.73
CA ALA A 38 11.93 3.37 -18.91
C ALA A 38 10.98 3.50 -17.71
N VAL A 39 9.70 3.18 -17.91
CA VAL A 39 8.69 3.15 -16.83
C VAL A 39 9.05 2.07 -15.81
N PHE A 40 9.38 0.86 -16.28
CA PHE A 40 9.80 -0.25 -15.42
C PHE A 40 11.04 0.09 -14.59
N LEU A 41 12.09 0.63 -15.20
CA LEU A 41 13.31 0.99 -14.49
C LEU A 41 13.06 2.13 -13.49
N GLY A 42 12.29 3.15 -13.90
CA GLY A 42 11.93 4.26 -13.03
C GLY A 42 11.14 3.81 -11.80
N SER A 43 10.09 3.01 -12.00
CA SER A 43 9.25 2.49 -10.90
C SER A 43 10.02 1.53 -10.00
N SER A 44 10.85 0.66 -10.58
CA SER A 44 11.66 -0.31 -9.81
C SER A 44 12.72 0.41 -8.97
N SER A 45 13.44 1.38 -9.54
CA SER A 45 14.41 2.18 -8.80
C SER A 45 13.74 3.01 -7.70
N ALA A 46 12.58 3.61 -7.99
CA ALA A 46 11.81 4.34 -6.98
C ALA A 46 11.40 3.45 -5.80
N LEU A 47 10.92 2.23 -6.07
CA LEU A 47 10.56 1.26 -5.04
C LEU A 47 11.77 0.88 -4.18
N VAL A 48 12.90 0.51 -4.80
CA VAL A 48 14.12 0.15 -4.08
C VAL A 48 14.60 1.30 -3.19
N LEU A 49 14.59 2.53 -3.70
CA LEU A 49 14.99 3.71 -2.93
C LEU A 49 14.03 3.98 -1.76
N ALA A 50 12.72 3.87 -1.99
CA ALA A 50 11.71 4.04 -0.94
C ALA A 50 11.85 2.98 0.15
N SER A 51 12.01 1.70 -0.21
CA SER A 51 12.24 0.61 0.75
C SER A 51 13.55 0.80 1.52
N LEU A 52 14.62 1.23 0.85
CA LEU A 52 15.90 1.50 1.50
C LEU A 52 15.79 2.63 2.53
N LEU A 53 15.20 3.75 2.14
CA LEU A 53 14.97 4.87 3.07
C LEU A 53 14.06 4.46 4.23
N GLY A 54 13.01 3.70 3.96
CA GLY A 54 12.11 3.16 4.98
C GLY A 54 12.83 2.22 5.95
N ALA A 55 13.70 1.34 5.47
CA ALA A 55 14.47 0.43 6.31
C ALA A 55 15.51 1.17 7.17
N LEU A 56 16.21 2.16 6.61
CA LEU A 56 17.18 2.98 7.34
C LEU A 56 16.50 3.83 8.42
N ALA A 57 15.39 4.49 8.06
CA ALA A 57 14.62 5.30 9.01
C ALA A 57 13.97 4.42 10.08
N GLY A 58 13.33 3.32 9.69
CA GLY A 58 12.69 2.38 10.60
C GLY A 58 13.68 1.74 11.58
N GLY A 59 14.85 1.31 11.08
CA GLY A 59 15.93 0.80 11.93
C GLY A 59 16.44 1.84 12.92
N SER A 60 16.60 3.09 12.48
CA SER A 60 17.03 4.20 13.35
C SER A 60 15.98 4.58 14.40
N VAL A 61 14.70 4.49 14.07
CA VAL A 61 13.60 4.76 15.00
C VAL A 61 13.47 3.63 16.03
N ALA A 62 13.65 2.38 15.61
CA ALA A 62 13.55 1.21 16.48
C ALA A 62 14.64 1.14 17.56
N THR A 63 15.76 1.85 17.41
CA THR A 63 16.80 1.94 18.46
C THR A 63 16.48 2.96 19.54
N VAL A 64 15.60 3.94 19.26
CA VAL A 64 15.26 5.04 20.16
C VAL A 64 13.89 4.85 20.80
N ILE A 65 12.93 4.28 20.06
CA ILE A 65 11.54 4.16 20.48
C ILE A 65 11.23 2.71 20.90
N PRO A 66 10.62 2.48 22.08
CA PRO A 66 10.17 1.15 22.49
C PRO A 66 9.18 0.53 21.50
N SER A 67 9.33 -0.78 21.24
CA SER A 67 8.47 -1.54 20.32
C SER A 67 6.98 -1.43 20.66
N ASP A 68 6.65 -1.41 21.96
CA ASP A 68 5.26 -1.38 22.43
C ASP A 68 4.59 -0.06 22.05
N LEU A 69 5.33 1.06 22.11
CA LEU A 69 4.82 2.37 21.72
C LEU A 69 4.64 2.46 20.21
N LEU A 70 5.58 1.92 19.43
CA LEU A 70 5.47 1.81 17.97
C LEU A 70 4.22 0.99 17.58
N GLN A 71 3.99 -0.14 18.25
CA GLN A 71 2.83 -0.98 18.00
C GLN A 71 1.52 -0.28 18.39
N LEU A 72 1.49 0.45 19.51
CA LEU A 72 0.32 1.22 19.93
C LEU A 72 -0.04 2.30 18.90
N ILE A 73 0.95 3.07 18.45
CA ILE A 73 0.76 4.12 17.44
C ILE A 73 0.27 3.51 16.12
N ALA A 74 0.89 2.42 15.66
CA ALA A 74 0.47 1.73 14.44
C ALA A 74 -0.97 1.21 14.53
N SER A 75 -1.35 0.63 15.68
CA SER A 75 -2.69 0.10 15.92
C SER A 75 -3.76 1.19 15.90
N ILE A 76 -3.50 2.32 16.58
CA ILE A 76 -4.41 3.47 16.60
C ILE A 76 -4.52 4.07 15.20
N GLY A 77 -3.40 4.26 14.50
CA GLY A 77 -3.38 4.78 13.13
C GLY A 77 -4.18 3.89 12.18
N PHE A 78 -4.00 2.57 12.27
CA PHE A 78 -4.74 1.60 11.48
C PHE A 78 -6.24 1.65 11.76
N LEU A 79 -6.65 1.77 13.03
CA LEU A 79 -8.06 1.89 13.42
C LEU A 79 -8.68 3.17 12.86
N VAL A 80 -7.99 4.31 12.96
CA VAL A 80 -8.45 5.58 12.40
C VAL A 80 -8.62 5.51 10.88
N ILE A 81 -7.63 4.99 10.16
CA ILE A 81 -7.68 4.84 8.70
C ILE A 81 -8.79 3.85 8.31
N GLY A 82 -8.87 2.71 9.01
CA GLY A 82 -9.88 1.69 8.80
C GLY A 82 -11.29 2.24 8.96
N THR A 83 -11.57 2.94 10.06
CA THR A 83 -12.89 3.56 10.29
C THR A 83 -13.20 4.63 9.23
N ARG A 84 -12.24 5.47 8.85
CA ARG A 84 -12.41 6.49 7.80
C ARG A 84 -12.69 5.90 6.43
N LEU A 85 -12.12 4.74 6.11
CA LEU A 85 -12.37 4.05 4.85
C LEU A 85 -13.73 3.33 4.86
N LEU A 86 -14.09 2.72 5.99
CA LEU A 86 -15.28 1.88 6.12
C LEU A 86 -16.58 2.71 6.17
N LEU A 87 -16.58 3.85 6.89
CA LEU A 87 -17.76 4.71 7.04
C LEU A 87 -18.37 5.16 5.68
N PRO A 88 -17.60 5.73 4.73
CA PRO A 88 -18.12 6.09 3.42
C PRO A 88 -18.64 4.90 2.61
N LEU A 89 -17.99 3.74 2.72
CA LEU A 89 -18.39 2.53 1.98
C LEU A 89 -19.76 2.03 2.44
N MET A 90 -20.01 2.03 3.76
CA MET A 90 -21.33 1.71 4.32
C MET A 90 -22.41 2.64 3.78
N THR A 91 -22.15 3.95 3.75
CA THR A 91 -23.12 4.93 3.26
C THR A 91 -23.39 4.83 1.75
N ARG A 92 -22.37 4.52 0.94
CA ARG A 92 -22.51 4.36 -0.52
C ARG A 92 -23.27 3.10 -0.91
N GLN A 93 -23.16 2.03 -0.14
CA GLN A 93 -23.88 0.78 -0.43
C GLN A 93 -25.40 0.92 -0.23
N GLN A 94 -25.84 1.74 0.73
CA GLN A 94 -27.26 1.99 0.97
C GLN A 94 -27.92 2.76 -0.19
N ALA A 95 -27.23 3.76 -0.76
CA ALA A 95 -27.72 4.54 -1.88
C ALA A 95 -27.92 3.72 -3.18
N SER A 96 -27.18 2.61 -3.36
CA SER A 96 -27.33 1.71 -4.52
C SER A 96 -28.39 0.62 -4.33
N GLY A 97 -28.91 0.40 -3.11
CA GLY A 97 -29.91 -0.63 -2.80
C GLY A 97 -31.37 -0.19 -2.97
N GLU A 98 -31.66 1.11 -3.04
CA GLU A 98 -33.03 1.67 -3.04
C GLU A 98 -33.51 2.19 -4.41
N GLY A 99 -32.78 1.95 -5.51
CA GLY A 99 -32.92 2.70 -6.76
C GLY A 99 -33.36 1.97 -8.05
N ASN A 100 -34.03 0.81 -8.01
CA ASN A 100 -34.66 0.29 -9.24
C ASN A 100 -35.91 -0.55 -8.97
N GLY A 101 -37.06 0.12 -8.93
CA GLY A 101 -38.38 -0.47 -8.74
C GLY A 101 -39.50 0.31 -9.43
N THR A 102 -39.27 0.90 -10.60
CA THR A 102 -40.33 1.51 -11.41
C THR A 102 -40.23 1.05 -12.86
N PRO A 103 -41.24 0.33 -13.40
CA PRO A 103 -41.39 0.16 -14.84
C PRO A 103 -41.68 1.54 -15.45
N ASP A 104 -40.84 1.97 -16.39
CA ASP A 104 -41.14 3.12 -17.24
C ASP A 104 -42.40 2.82 -18.10
N PRO A 105 -43.29 3.81 -18.30
CA PRO A 105 -44.58 3.64 -18.99
C PRO A 105 -44.46 3.34 -20.49
#